data_AF-A0A816FH68-F1
#
_entry.id   AF-A0A816FH68-F1
#
_cell.length_a   1.000
_cell.length_b   1.000
_cell.length_c   1.000
_cell.angle_alpha   90.00
_cell.angle_beta   90.00
_cell.angle_gamma   90.00
#
_symmetry.space_group_name_H-M   'P 1'
#
loop_
_entity.id
_entity.type
_entity.pdbx_description
1 polymer ?
#
loop_
_entity_poly.entity_id
_entity_poly.type
_entity_poly.pdbx_seq_one_letter_code
_entity_poly.pdbx_strand_id
1 'polypeptide(L)'
;MNPLHNPVSFHSNTHLDDYLSSCDPSLLHRGYSRLSSDGLLPHPAAINHHARESHIPYTLSHLDSTTRLEHPIHVHRSMSESVITQLITRISHIRLYAVITQLDDVLHVHSQGLPAIIHIHAIPSQSHSIKFLLELQHLPPASSSLFSLIQQLCHLVFSSDNIIFSCGNLQQSLALFESFNLFSLSQLIHVLDLQSLFATHWNSLHPHTAECLSHPTVVSDDCETDDTLVCLVNTDDLEIDSLHANLLDDYSGCTCPSDIRPYKGSQVTWSLHKALDSVFHQSLELPLISNLWSCGLDFVLTPCVSLDDQTIRQNLVSHLVQTADAYTSLYFFLGNSVPSLVPSNSPVSYSLSVASPSLPIFYLLADSHGRHLPSTITTSTYTLINTTVSGLHWFHPTRQNLSVQSLISSPEIFSHLSSCQRLLLLVGTNSARNTPASVIIEQISNIVDTIRSRHSQLSSTRAIAIAMVFPCYKTSTIFPSLTALTRNIQDYHALLHDLSISHRFLLVNLQIQDIHISRDRLHVHNRYSSLLSDNIIRSFTHSSLSTNQRRSIAARRRRYTKRRTQLKLQRHQSL
;
A
#
# COMPACT_ATOMS: atom_id res chain seq x y z
N MET A 1 11.22 -53.76 49.04
CA MET A 1 11.36 -52.74 50.11
C MET A 1 11.26 -51.38 49.44
N ASN A 2 10.20 -50.64 49.75
CA ASN A 2 9.91 -49.30 49.21
C ASN A 2 10.94 -48.27 49.64
N PRO A 3 11.09 -47.18 48.85
CA PRO A 3 10.88 -45.88 49.46
C PRO A 3 9.96 -44.95 48.64
N LEU A 4 8.93 -44.47 49.34
CA LEU A 4 8.41 -43.10 49.40
C LEU A 4 8.71 -42.14 48.23
N HIS A 5 7.67 -41.84 47.44
CA HIS A 5 7.51 -40.57 46.76
C HIS A 5 6.22 -39.89 47.24
N ASN A 6 6.38 -38.72 47.87
CA ASN A 6 5.29 -37.78 48.13
C ASN A 6 4.90 -37.05 46.82
N PRO A 7 3.60 -36.81 46.56
CA PRO A 7 3.19 -35.90 45.51
C PRO A 7 3.19 -34.45 46.02
N VAL A 8 3.84 -33.55 45.26
CA VAL A 8 3.70 -32.10 45.40
C VAL A 8 2.39 -31.68 44.73
N SER A 9 1.46 -31.16 45.52
CA SER A 9 0.24 -30.52 45.05
C SER A 9 0.55 -29.14 44.46
N PHE A 10 0.28 -28.94 43.17
CA PHE A 10 0.19 -27.61 42.59
C PHE A 10 -1.16 -26.99 42.95
N HIS A 11 -1.13 -25.93 43.78
CA HIS A 11 -2.25 -25.01 43.90
C HIS A 11 -2.27 -24.09 42.67
N SER A 12 -3.37 -24.14 41.93
CA SER A 12 -3.72 -23.17 40.88
C SER A 12 -4.10 -21.84 41.53
N ASN A 13 -3.28 -20.81 41.33
CA ASN A 13 -3.59 -19.44 41.73
C ASN A 13 -4.53 -18.80 40.71
N THR A 14 -5.75 -18.54 41.15
CA THR A 14 -6.65 -17.51 40.65
C THR A 14 -6.16 -16.15 41.14
N HIS A 15 -5.71 -15.24 40.27
CA HIS A 15 -5.70 -13.77 40.52
C HIS A 15 -5.34 -13.06 39.20
N LEU A 16 -6.34 -12.85 38.34
CA LEU A 16 -6.23 -11.96 37.15
C LEU A 16 -6.87 -10.58 37.42
N ASP A 17 -7.63 -10.43 38.51
CA ASP A 17 -8.41 -9.22 38.77
C ASP A 17 -7.60 -8.06 39.40
N ASP A 18 -6.42 -8.32 39.98
CA ASP A 18 -5.61 -7.28 40.63
C ASP A 18 -4.68 -6.52 39.66
N TYR A 19 -4.39 -7.07 38.49
CA TYR A 19 -3.49 -6.44 37.51
C TYR A 19 -4.14 -5.31 36.69
N LEU A 20 -5.48 -5.27 36.62
CA LEU A 20 -6.22 -4.28 35.83
C LEU A 20 -6.55 -2.98 36.59
N SER A 21 -6.17 -2.89 37.88
CA SER A 21 -6.53 -1.75 38.75
C SER A 21 -5.41 -0.71 38.97
N SER A 22 -4.20 -0.88 38.42
CA SER A 22 -3.05 -0.03 38.79
C SER A 22 -2.40 0.79 37.68
N CYS A 23 -3.11 1.09 36.58
CA CYS A 23 -2.65 2.11 35.64
C CYS A 23 -3.01 3.50 36.18
N ASP A 24 -2.10 4.09 36.97
CA ASP A 24 -2.17 5.48 37.41
C ASP A 24 -2.06 6.43 36.19
N PRO A 25 -3.13 7.17 35.83
CA PRO A 25 -3.11 8.09 34.69
C PRO A 25 -2.11 9.25 34.85
N SER A 26 -1.59 9.49 36.07
CA SER A 26 -0.71 10.63 36.36
C SER A 26 0.73 10.44 35.86
N LEU A 27 1.15 9.23 35.50
CA LEU A 27 2.51 8.96 35.00
C LEU A 27 2.70 9.28 33.50
N LEU A 28 1.61 9.45 32.73
CA LEU A 28 1.67 9.80 31.30
C LEU A 28 1.96 11.28 31.03
N HIS A 29 1.84 12.17 32.03
CA HIS A 29 2.06 13.62 31.84
C HIS A 29 3.50 14.10 32.10
N ARG A 30 4.43 13.24 32.53
CA ARG A 30 5.81 13.67 32.84
C ARG A 30 6.78 13.74 31.65
N GLY A 31 6.37 13.34 30.45
CA GLY A 31 7.25 13.28 29.26
C GLY A 31 7.39 14.59 28.45
N TYR A 32 6.54 15.60 28.66
CA TYR A 32 6.44 16.76 27.75
C TYR A 32 6.54 18.12 28.46
N SER A 33 7.44 18.26 29.44
CA SER A 33 7.65 19.55 30.10
C SER A 33 9.11 19.81 30.45
N ARG A 34 9.95 19.98 29.42
CA ARG A 34 11.17 20.78 29.50
C ARG A 34 11.46 21.41 28.15
N LEU A 35 10.95 22.62 27.93
CA LEU A 35 11.55 23.71 27.16
C LEU A 35 10.67 24.96 27.37
N SER A 36 11.30 26.13 27.46
CA SER A 36 10.76 27.48 27.66
C SER A 36 10.36 27.90 29.09
N SER A 37 11.36 28.26 29.89
CA SER A 37 11.26 29.39 30.82
C SER A 37 11.58 30.68 30.04
N ASP A 38 10.64 31.63 30.06
CA ASP A 38 10.80 33.09 30.02
C ASP A 38 9.76 33.76 29.10
N GLY A 39 8.99 34.69 29.68
CA GLY A 39 8.17 35.63 28.93
C GLY A 39 6.73 35.75 29.43
N LEU A 40 6.54 36.63 30.42
CA LEU A 40 5.27 37.26 30.78
C LEU A 40 4.48 37.73 29.54
N LEU A 41 3.17 37.45 29.49
CA LEU A 41 2.05 38.35 29.10
C LEU A 41 0.71 37.57 29.02
N PRO A 42 -0.46 38.24 28.94
CA PRO A 42 -1.55 38.04 29.91
C PRO A 42 -2.68 37.11 29.43
N HIS A 43 -3.49 36.70 30.41
CA HIS A 43 -4.80 36.06 30.28
C HIS A 43 -5.63 36.55 29.07
N PRO A 44 -6.24 35.63 28.31
CA PRO A 44 -7.49 35.89 27.62
C PRO A 44 -8.66 35.25 28.38
N ALA A 45 -9.65 36.08 28.63
CA ALA A 45 -10.98 35.69 29.05
C ALA A 45 -11.69 34.84 27.98
N ALA A 46 -12.53 33.94 28.48
CA ALA A 46 -13.69 33.31 27.85
C ALA A 46 -13.95 33.63 26.36
N ILE A 47 -13.72 32.65 25.49
CA ILE A 47 -14.31 32.59 24.14
C ILE A 47 -14.80 31.17 23.84
N ASN A 48 -16.13 31.06 23.75
CA ASN A 48 -16.96 30.17 22.95
C ASN A 48 -16.96 28.65 23.19
N HIS A 49 -17.99 28.23 23.96
CA HIS A 49 -18.86 27.11 23.64
C HIS A 49 -19.43 27.24 22.20
N HIS A 50 -18.77 26.70 21.18
CA HIS A 50 -19.39 26.27 19.93
C HIS A 50 -18.42 25.40 19.12
N ALA A 51 -18.17 24.19 19.62
CA ALA A 51 -17.61 23.09 18.83
C ALA A 51 -18.25 21.78 19.32
N ARG A 52 -19.57 21.68 19.14
CA ARG A 52 -20.27 20.39 19.09
C ARG A 52 -20.49 20.09 17.61
N GLU A 53 -19.40 19.82 16.90
CA GLU A 53 -19.51 19.09 15.64
C GLU A 53 -19.75 17.62 16.00
N SER A 54 -20.75 17.07 15.32
CA SER A 54 -21.27 15.72 15.51
C SER A 54 -20.21 14.67 15.22
N HIS A 55 -19.56 14.15 16.27
CA HIS A 55 -19.07 12.78 16.25
C HIS A 55 -20.30 11.88 16.12
N ILE A 56 -20.59 11.44 14.91
CA ILE A 56 -21.59 10.39 14.67
C ILE A 56 -20.97 9.11 15.26
N PRO A 57 -21.49 8.56 16.37
CA PRO A 57 -21.10 7.21 16.78
C PRO A 57 -21.41 6.29 15.60
N TYR A 58 -20.44 5.49 15.17
CA TYR A 58 -20.63 4.52 14.10
C TYR A 58 -21.70 3.50 14.51
N THR A 59 -22.98 3.82 14.30
CA THR A 59 -24.08 2.88 14.42
C THR A 59 -24.12 2.06 13.14
N LEU A 60 -23.82 0.76 13.27
CA LEU A 60 -23.80 -0.21 12.16
C LEU A 60 -25.19 -0.48 11.54
N SER A 61 -26.23 0.25 11.92
CA SER A 61 -27.51 0.29 11.20
C SER A 61 -27.40 0.82 9.75
N HIS A 62 -26.24 1.35 9.35
CA HIS A 62 -25.93 1.76 7.98
C HIS A 62 -25.02 0.79 7.21
N LEU A 63 -24.71 -0.39 7.76
CA LEU A 63 -24.09 -1.47 7.01
C LEU A 63 -25.13 -2.21 6.16
N ASP A 64 -25.62 -1.51 5.14
CA ASP A 64 -26.25 -2.19 4.02
C ASP A 64 -25.22 -3.14 3.40
N SER A 65 -25.68 -4.26 2.84
CA SER A 65 -24.83 -5.31 2.24
C SER A 65 -23.94 -4.84 1.08
N THR A 66 -23.97 -3.54 0.74
CA THR A 66 -23.31 -2.91 -0.39
C THR A 66 -22.31 -1.81 -0.01
N THR A 67 -22.29 -1.31 1.24
CA THR A 67 -21.35 -0.26 1.64
C THR A 67 -19.97 -0.85 1.91
N ARG A 68 -18.98 -0.43 1.13
CA ARG A 68 -17.56 -0.75 1.32
C ARG A 68 -17.11 -0.24 2.68
N LEU A 69 -16.68 -1.13 3.56
CA LEU A 69 -15.95 -0.76 4.76
C LEU A 69 -14.51 -0.47 4.34
N GLU A 70 -14.23 0.78 4.00
CA GLU A 70 -12.85 1.24 3.73
C GLU A 70 -12.02 1.33 5.02
N HIS A 71 -12.68 1.36 6.18
CA HIS A 71 -12.03 1.42 7.49
C HIS A 71 -12.16 0.09 8.27
N PRO A 72 -11.12 -0.31 9.02
CA PRO A 72 -11.18 -1.50 9.85
C PRO A 72 -12.17 -1.31 11.00
N ILE A 73 -12.83 -2.39 11.40
CA ILE A 73 -13.74 -2.41 12.55
C ILE A 73 -12.90 -2.54 13.83
N HIS A 74 -12.99 -1.58 14.76
CA HIS A 74 -12.29 -1.66 16.04
C HIS A 74 -13.12 -2.45 17.05
N VAL A 75 -12.59 -3.57 17.55
CA VAL A 75 -13.24 -4.46 18.51
C VAL A 75 -12.70 -4.18 19.91
N HIS A 76 -13.58 -3.66 20.77
CA HIS A 76 -13.26 -3.21 22.13
C HIS A 76 -14.52 -3.07 23.02
N ARG A 77 -14.36 -2.69 24.29
CA ARG A 77 -15.40 -2.62 25.33
C ARG A 77 -16.60 -1.71 25.07
N SER A 78 -16.45 -0.66 24.26
CA SER A 78 -17.58 0.24 23.91
C SER A 78 -18.36 -0.21 22.67
N MET A 79 -17.98 -1.33 22.05
CA MET A 79 -18.69 -1.88 20.90
C MET A 79 -19.98 -2.57 21.36
N SER A 80 -21.08 -2.38 20.63
CA SER A 80 -22.34 -3.05 20.96
C SER A 80 -22.32 -4.54 20.61
N GLU A 81 -23.00 -5.38 21.38
CA GLU A 81 -23.11 -6.83 21.14
C GLU A 81 -23.71 -7.17 19.78
N SER A 82 -24.68 -6.38 19.30
CA SER A 82 -25.29 -6.52 17.98
C SER A 82 -24.25 -6.47 16.86
N VAL A 83 -23.26 -5.59 17.01
CA VAL A 83 -22.18 -5.43 16.02
C VAL A 83 -21.28 -6.64 15.97
N ILE A 84 -20.84 -7.14 17.13
CA ILE A 84 -20.00 -8.33 17.19
C ILE A 84 -20.76 -9.54 16.63
N THR A 85 -22.05 -9.68 16.95
CA THR A 85 -22.91 -10.74 16.42
C THR A 85 -23.00 -10.69 14.89
N GLN A 86 -23.17 -9.49 14.32
CA GLN A 86 -23.16 -9.31 12.87
C GLN A 86 -21.79 -9.65 12.27
N LEU A 87 -20.69 -9.23 12.92
CA LEU A 87 -19.34 -9.54 12.45
C LEU A 87 -19.10 -11.06 12.43
N ILE A 88 -19.42 -11.76 13.52
CA ILE A 88 -19.37 -13.23 13.62
C ILE A 88 -20.15 -13.87 12.46
N THR A 89 -21.38 -13.43 12.23
CA THR A 89 -22.25 -13.95 11.16
C THR A 89 -21.65 -13.74 9.77
N ARG A 90 -20.98 -12.60 9.54
CA ARG A 90 -20.37 -12.31 8.23
C ARG A 90 -19.09 -13.11 7.99
N ILE A 91 -18.30 -13.37 9.03
CA ILE A 91 -17.03 -14.08 8.89
C ILE A 91 -17.16 -15.60 9.07
N SER A 92 -18.31 -16.13 9.51
CA SER A 92 -18.50 -17.56 9.79
C SER A 92 -18.25 -18.50 8.62
N HIS A 93 -18.36 -17.99 7.39
CA HIS A 93 -18.12 -18.75 6.15
C HIS A 93 -16.72 -18.54 5.58
N ILE A 94 -15.92 -17.65 6.16
CA ILE A 94 -14.55 -17.36 5.72
C ILE A 94 -13.60 -18.39 6.34
N ARG A 95 -12.65 -18.85 5.54
CA ARG A 95 -11.64 -19.87 5.93
C ARG A 95 -10.20 -19.40 5.76
N LEU A 96 -10.00 -18.21 5.20
CA LEU A 96 -8.67 -17.64 4.96
C LEU A 96 -8.54 -16.32 5.71
N TYR A 97 -7.51 -16.21 6.54
CA TYR A 97 -7.26 -15.04 7.38
C TYR A 97 -5.79 -14.61 7.30
N ALA A 98 -5.55 -13.32 7.15
CA ALA A 98 -4.25 -12.73 7.51
C ALA A 98 -4.32 -12.27 8.97
N VAL A 99 -3.34 -12.64 9.78
CA VAL A 99 -3.22 -12.18 11.17
C VAL A 99 -1.90 -11.48 11.36
N ILE A 100 -1.98 -10.26 11.88
CA ILE A 100 -0.82 -9.39 12.12
C ILE A 100 -0.88 -8.98 13.59
N THR A 101 0.24 -9.13 14.29
CA THR A 101 0.36 -8.68 15.68
C THR A 101 1.36 -7.54 15.76
N GLN A 102 1.23 -6.72 16.81
CA GLN A 102 2.16 -5.63 17.07
C GLN A 102 3.59 -6.11 17.40
N LEU A 103 3.77 -7.40 17.73
CA LEU A 103 5.01 -7.89 18.32
C LEU A 103 6.21 -7.85 17.37
N ASP A 104 5.96 -7.92 16.07
CA ASP A 104 7.01 -8.00 15.06
C ASP A 104 7.88 -6.73 14.99
N ASP A 105 7.43 -5.61 15.56
CA ASP A 105 8.14 -4.31 15.51
C ASP A 105 8.56 -3.74 16.89
N VAL A 106 8.03 -4.23 18.02
CA VAL A 106 8.12 -3.54 19.34
C VAL A 106 9.06 -4.24 20.35
N LEU A 107 9.43 -5.51 20.12
CA LEU A 107 10.22 -6.30 21.07
C LEU A 107 11.60 -5.71 21.43
N HIS A 108 12.16 -4.80 20.62
CA HIS A 108 13.46 -4.20 20.90
C HIS A 108 13.43 -3.03 21.90
N VAL A 109 12.27 -2.43 22.20
CA VAL A 109 12.23 -1.14 22.93
C VAL A 109 11.60 -1.22 24.33
N HIS A 110 10.68 -2.16 24.59
CA HIS A 110 9.99 -2.23 25.88
C HIS A 110 9.74 -3.68 26.35
N SER A 111 10.64 -4.21 27.18
CA SER A 111 10.57 -5.55 27.78
C SER A 111 9.40 -5.81 28.75
N GLN A 112 8.51 -4.83 28.96
CA GLN A 112 7.37 -4.92 29.88
C GLN A 112 6.03 -4.46 29.28
N GLY A 113 5.97 -4.13 27.98
CA GLY A 113 4.74 -3.69 27.35
C GLY A 113 3.76 -4.85 27.14
N LEU A 114 2.54 -4.72 27.66
CA LEU A 114 1.44 -5.64 27.30
C LEU A 114 1.12 -5.46 25.81
N PRO A 115 0.93 -6.56 25.05
CA PRO A 115 0.53 -6.47 23.65
C PRO A 115 -0.80 -5.72 23.54
N ALA A 116 -0.90 -4.79 22.60
CA ALA A 116 -2.07 -3.92 22.52
C ALA A 116 -3.06 -4.33 21.42
N ILE A 117 -2.57 -4.81 20.27
CA ILE A 117 -3.41 -4.97 19.07
C ILE A 117 -3.14 -6.28 18.31
N ILE A 118 -4.23 -6.95 17.91
CA ILE A 118 -4.24 -7.96 16.85
C ILE A 118 -5.03 -7.40 15.67
N HIS A 119 -4.42 -7.33 14.49
CA HIS A 119 -5.11 -7.00 13.25
C HIS A 119 -5.46 -8.28 12.50
N ILE A 120 -6.75 -8.43 12.20
CA ILE A 120 -7.29 -9.59 11.49
C ILE A 120 -7.90 -9.13 10.17
N HIS A 121 -7.49 -9.80 9.10
CA HIS A 121 -8.00 -9.59 7.74
C HIS A 121 -8.67 -10.87 7.26
N ALA A 122 -10.00 -10.91 7.29
CA ALA A 122 -10.79 -12.03 6.80
C ALA A 122 -10.98 -11.93 5.29
N ILE A 123 -10.55 -12.95 4.54
CA ILE A 123 -10.43 -12.92 3.07
C ILE A 123 -11.44 -13.91 2.47
N PRO A 124 -12.63 -13.45 2.05
CA PRO A 124 -13.61 -14.30 1.39
C PRO A 124 -13.21 -14.60 -0.06
N SER A 125 -13.72 -15.70 -0.61
CA SER A 125 -13.39 -16.16 -1.96
C SER A 125 -13.97 -15.31 -3.09
N GLN A 126 -15.08 -14.60 -2.85
CA GLN A 126 -15.86 -13.92 -3.90
C GLN A 126 -16.31 -12.50 -3.54
N SER A 127 -15.85 -11.94 -2.43
CA SER A 127 -16.34 -10.65 -1.93
C SER A 127 -15.23 -9.76 -1.36
N HIS A 128 -15.61 -8.57 -0.91
CA HIS A 128 -14.69 -7.66 -0.23
C HIS A 128 -14.24 -8.26 1.09
N SER A 129 -12.95 -8.13 1.36
CA SER A 129 -12.35 -8.58 2.61
C SER A 129 -12.79 -7.72 3.79
N ILE A 130 -12.85 -8.34 4.97
CA ILE A 130 -13.31 -7.69 6.20
C ILE A 130 -12.09 -7.52 7.11
N LYS A 131 -11.82 -6.29 7.52
CA LYS A 131 -10.68 -5.96 8.40
C LYS A 131 -11.20 -5.55 9.76
N PHE A 132 -10.60 -6.07 10.81
CA PHE A 132 -10.90 -5.64 12.17
C PHE A 132 -9.66 -5.66 13.07
N LEU A 133 -9.64 -4.73 14.01
CA LEU A 133 -8.55 -4.52 14.97
C LEU A 133 -9.07 -4.87 16.35
N LEU A 134 -8.44 -5.83 17.02
CA LEU A 134 -8.75 -6.20 18.39
C LEU A 134 -7.85 -5.40 19.34
N GLU A 135 -8.44 -4.47 20.11
CA GLU A 135 -7.72 -3.64 21.06
C GLU A 135 -7.77 -4.26 22.48
N LEU A 136 -6.72 -5.00 22.83
CA LEU A 136 -6.71 -5.91 23.97
C LEU A 136 -6.74 -5.21 25.32
N GLN A 137 -6.05 -4.07 25.41
CA GLN A 137 -6.06 -3.22 26.60
C GLN A 137 -7.44 -2.60 26.86
N HIS A 138 -8.34 -2.67 25.87
CA HIS A 138 -9.68 -2.13 25.93
C HIS A 138 -10.75 -3.20 25.80
N LEU A 139 -10.45 -4.46 26.12
CA LEU A 139 -11.46 -5.52 26.18
C LEU A 139 -12.47 -5.26 27.30
N PRO A 140 -13.73 -5.68 27.14
CA PRO A 140 -14.71 -5.64 28.23
C PRO A 140 -14.35 -6.67 29.33
N PRO A 141 -14.95 -6.58 30.53
CA PRO A 141 -14.72 -7.55 31.60
C PRO A 141 -14.99 -8.98 31.13
N ALA A 142 -14.17 -9.94 31.57
CA ALA A 142 -14.28 -11.35 31.17
C ALA A 142 -15.66 -11.97 31.49
N SER A 143 -16.36 -11.45 32.49
CA SER A 143 -17.71 -11.86 32.89
C SER A 143 -18.83 -11.28 32.01
N SER A 144 -18.52 -10.39 31.07
CA SER A 144 -19.53 -9.73 30.23
C SER A 144 -19.96 -10.59 29.04
N SER A 145 -21.22 -10.46 28.62
CA SER A 145 -21.76 -11.03 27.38
C SER A 145 -20.98 -10.59 26.16
N LEU A 146 -20.58 -9.31 26.09
CA LEU A 146 -19.74 -8.79 25.02
C LEU A 146 -18.39 -9.49 24.95
N PHE A 147 -17.73 -9.77 26.07
CA PHE A 147 -16.47 -10.52 26.09
C PHE A 147 -16.67 -11.93 25.55
N SER A 148 -17.74 -12.62 25.95
CA SER A 148 -18.07 -13.96 25.43
C SER A 148 -18.27 -13.96 23.91
N LEU A 149 -18.90 -12.91 23.35
CA LEU A 149 -19.04 -12.75 21.90
C LEU A 149 -17.68 -12.47 21.23
N ILE A 150 -16.82 -11.66 21.82
CA ILE A 150 -15.44 -11.43 21.30
C ILE A 150 -14.64 -12.73 21.33
N GLN A 151 -14.75 -13.52 22.40
CA GLN A 151 -14.13 -14.83 22.51
C GLN A 151 -14.67 -15.79 21.43
N GLN A 152 -15.97 -15.79 21.18
CA GLN A 152 -16.57 -16.56 20.07
C GLN A 152 -16.03 -16.12 18.71
N LEU A 153 -15.89 -14.80 18.48
CA LEU A 153 -15.29 -14.25 17.26
C LEU A 153 -13.85 -14.75 17.08
N CYS A 154 -13.02 -14.70 18.15
CA CYS A 154 -11.64 -15.18 18.12
C CYS A 154 -11.56 -16.69 17.89
N HIS A 155 -12.38 -17.51 18.56
CA HIS A 155 -12.45 -18.94 18.29
C HIS A 155 -12.84 -19.25 16.84
N LEU A 156 -13.69 -18.42 16.23
CA LEU A 156 -14.05 -18.57 14.83
C LEU A 156 -12.86 -18.34 13.92
N VAL A 157 -12.05 -17.30 14.16
CA VAL A 157 -10.85 -16.96 13.38
C VAL A 157 -9.74 -17.98 13.59
N PHE A 158 -9.47 -18.35 14.83
CA PHE A 158 -8.37 -19.23 15.23
C PHE A 158 -8.76 -20.72 15.28
N SER A 159 -9.84 -21.08 14.58
CA SER A 159 -10.25 -22.48 14.41
C SER A 159 -9.21 -23.26 13.61
N SER A 160 -9.06 -24.55 13.95
CA SER A 160 -8.20 -25.50 13.22
C SER A 160 -8.61 -25.69 11.76
N ASP A 161 -9.84 -25.37 11.39
CA ASP A 161 -10.35 -25.50 10.02
C ASP A 161 -9.93 -24.34 9.10
N ASN A 162 -9.34 -23.28 9.67
CA ASN A 162 -8.97 -22.08 8.92
C ASN A 162 -7.50 -22.11 8.53
N ILE A 163 -7.21 -21.57 7.34
CA ILE A 163 -5.86 -21.23 6.92
C ILE A 163 -5.58 -19.83 7.41
N ILE A 164 -4.54 -19.71 8.22
CA ILE A 164 -4.07 -18.43 8.74
C ILE A 164 -2.69 -18.18 8.17
N PHE A 165 -2.45 -17.00 7.64
CA PHE A 165 -1.09 -16.59 7.29
C PHE A 165 -0.68 -15.35 8.06
N SER A 166 0.60 -15.33 8.41
CA SER A 166 1.27 -14.26 9.14
C SER A 166 2.62 -13.98 8.49
N CYS A 167 3.28 -12.90 8.91
CA CYS A 167 4.69 -12.72 8.62
C CYS A 167 5.49 -13.09 9.87
N GLY A 168 6.27 -14.15 9.79
CA GLY A 168 6.97 -14.70 10.95
C GLY A 168 6.11 -15.71 11.73
N ASN A 169 6.65 -16.13 12.87
CA ASN A 169 6.09 -17.20 13.69
C ASN A 169 4.88 -16.71 14.50
N LEU A 170 3.67 -16.92 13.97
CA LEU A 170 2.43 -16.50 14.61
C LEU A 170 2.25 -17.06 16.02
N GLN A 171 2.66 -18.32 16.28
CA GLN A 171 2.49 -18.94 17.59
C GLN A 171 3.33 -18.20 18.65
N GLN A 172 4.57 -17.86 18.29
CA GLN A 172 5.43 -17.05 19.15
C GLN A 172 4.83 -15.67 19.38
N SER A 173 4.34 -15.01 18.33
CA SER A 173 3.75 -13.69 18.45
C SER A 173 2.46 -13.70 19.29
N LEU A 174 1.60 -14.72 19.14
CA LEU A 174 0.36 -14.87 19.90
C LEU A 174 0.54 -15.42 21.33
N ALA A 175 1.70 -15.97 21.70
CA ALA A 175 1.95 -16.49 23.04
C ALA A 175 1.75 -15.43 24.14
N LEU A 176 2.08 -14.18 23.86
CA LEU A 176 1.87 -13.07 24.81
C LEU A 176 0.40 -12.68 24.99
N PHE A 177 -0.49 -13.23 24.19
CA PHE A 177 -1.93 -12.95 24.17
C PHE A 177 -2.74 -14.08 24.80
N GLU A 178 -2.12 -15.21 25.14
CA GLU A 178 -2.79 -16.39 25.70
C GLU A 178 -3.48 -16.09 27.04
N SER A 179 -2.92 -15.16 27.82
CA SER A 179 -3.46 -14.73 29.12
C SER A 179 -4.87 -14.10 29.02
N PHE A 180 -5.28 -13.62 27.85
CA PHE A 180 -6.62 -13.08 27.63
C PHE A 180 -7.68 -14.16 27.40
N ASN A 181 -7.31 -15.44 27.28
CA ASN A 181 -8.24 -16.57 27.06
C ASN A 181 -9.16 -16.41 25.83
N LEU A 182 -8.71 -15.73 24.79
CA LEU A 182 -9.48 -15.46 23.58
C LEU A 182 -9.44 -16.61 22.55
N PHE A 183 -8.39 -17.42 22.60
CA PHE A 183 -8.14 -18.54 21.69
C PHE A 183 -7.14 -19.50 22.33
N SER A 184 -6.97 -20.69 21.75
CA SER A 184 -5.92 -21.64 22.16
C SER A 184 -4.90 -21.80 21.04
N LEU A 185 -3.61 -21.64 21.37
CA LEU A 185 -2.53 -21.84 20.39
C LEU A 185 -2.51 -23.25 19.79
N SER A 186 -2.99 -24.24 20.55
CA SER A 186 -3.11 -25.64 20.08
C SER A 186 -4.06 -25.81 18.89
N GLN A 187 -4.96 -24.86 18.66
CA GLN A 187 -5.92 -24.87 17.54
C GLN A 187 -5.30 -24.34 16.24
N LEU A 188 -4.13 -23.70 16.31
CA LEU A 188 -3.45 -23.10 15.16
C LEU A 188 -2.68 -24.15 14.35
N ILE A 189 -3.41 -25.00 13.64
CA ILE A 189 -2.84 -26.13 12.86
C ILE A 189 -2.35 -25.67 11.48
N HIS A 190 -3.12 -24.83 10.78
CA HIS A 190 -2.84 -24.43 9.40
C HIS A 190 -2.31 -22.99 9.34
N VAL A 191 -1.16 -22.76 9.98
CA VAL A 191 -0.47 -21.47 9.93
C VAL A 191 0.60 -21.47 8.84
N LEU A 192 0.55 -20.46 7.98
CA LEU A 192 1.54 -20.21 6.94
C LEU A 192 2.39 -18.99 7.33
N ASP A 193 3.69 -19.21 7.48
CA ASP A 193 4.65 -18.13 7.65
C ASP A 193 5.10 -17.60 6.27
N LEU A 194 4.52 -16.47 5.84
CA LEU A 194 4.82 -15.85 4.56
C LEU A 194 6.30 -15.47 4.41
N GLN A 195 6.97 -15.13 5.51
CA GLN A 195 8.38 -14.74 5.51
C GLN A 195 9.26 -15.95 5.15
N SER A 196 9.01 -17.09 5.80
CA SER A 196 9.69 -18.35 5.51
C SER A 196 9.37 -18.88 4.11
N LEU A 197 8.10 -18.78 3.68
CA LEU A 197 7.68 -19.19 2.34
C LEU A 197 8.33 -18.33 1.26
N PHE A 198 8.37 -17.00 1.45
CA PHE A 198 9.03 -16.09 0.52
C PHE A 198 10.52 -16.36 0.43
N ALA A 199 11.22 -16.50 1.56
CA ALA A 199 12.65 -16.80 1.58
C ALA A 199 12.96 -18.09 0.82
N THR A 200 12.16 -19.14 1.02
CA THR A 200 12.30 -20.42 0.31
C THR A 200 12.08 -20.25 -1.20
N HIS A 201 11.00 -19.57 -1.58
CA HIS A 201 10.68 -19.29 -2.99
C HIS A 201 11.81 -18.48 -3.66
N TRP A 202 12.25 -17.41 -3.02
CA TRP A 202 13.31 -16.53 -3.52
C TRP A 202 14.62 -17.29 -3.73
N ASN A 203 15.06 -18.06 -2.73
CA ASN A 203 16.27 -18.87 -2.82
C ASN A 203 16.19 -19.95 -3.91
N SER A 204 14.99 -20.47 -4.19
CA SER A 204 14.81 -21.45 -5.27
C SER A 204 14.95 -20.84 -6.68
N LEU A 205 14.55 -19.57 -6.85
CA LEU A 205 14.67 -18.84 -8.11
C LEU A 205 16.06 -18.25 -8.32
N HIS A 206 16.82 -18.07 -7.25
CA HIS A 206 18.16 -17.50 -7.26
C HIS A 206 19.18 -18.47 -6.62
N PRO A 207 19.35 -19.68 -7.19
CA PRO A 207 20.29 -20.65 -6.63
C PRO A 207 21.73 -20.13 -6.78
N HIS A 208 22.47 -20.08 -5.68
CA HIS A 208 23.90 -19.80 -5.69
C HIS A 208 24.71 -21.04 -6.11
N THR A 209 25.94 -20.82 -6.58
CA THR A 209 26.93 -21.89 -6.73
C THR A 209 27.40 -22.35 -5.36
N ALA A 210 27.84 -23.62 -5.24
CA ALA A 210 28.31 -24.22 -3.99
C ALA A 210 29.48 -23.46 -3.33
N GLU A 211 30.18 -22.62 -4.10
CA GLU A 211 31.33 -21.80 -3.67
C GLU A 211 30.94 -20.65 -2.74
N CYS A 212 29.76 -20.05 -2.92
CA CYS A 212 29.30 -18.96 -2.04
C CYS A 212 28.66 -19.48 -0.73
N LEU A 213 28.42 -20.80 -0.61
CA LEU A 213 27.92 -21.46 0.60
C LEU A 213 29.02 -22.08 1.48
N SER A 214 30.22 -22.28 0.94
CA SER A 214 31.32 -22.98 1.60
C SER A 214 32.26 -22.09 2.42
N HIS A 215 32.00 -20.78 2.47
CA HIS A 215 32.78 -19.84 3.27
C HIS A 215 32.01 -19.54 4.56
N PRO A 216 32.24 -20.29 5.66
CA PRO A 216 31.69 -19.93 6.95
C PRO A 216 32.32 -18.61 7.36
N THR A 217 31.54 -17.54 7.30
CA THR A 217 31.92 -16.29 7.94
C THR A 217 32.05 -16.57 9.44
N VAL A 218 33.27 -16.49 9.95
CA VAL A 218 33.53 -16.37 11.38
C VAL A 218 32.91 -15.04 11.78
N VAL A 219 31.64 -15.06 12.17
CA VAL A 219 30.97 -13.91 12.76
C VAL A 219 31.74 -13.62 14.05
N SER A 220 32.46 -12.49 14.08
CA SER A 220 33.07 -12.04 15.33
C SER A 220 31.95 -11.74 16.32
N ASP A 221 32.00 -12.39 17.48
CA ASP A 221 30.99 -12.32 18.57
C ASP A 221 30.70 -10.89 19.09
N ASP A 222 31.50 -9.90 18.68
CA ASP A 222 31.42 -8.53 19.19
C ASP A 222 30.57 -7.56 18.34
N CYS A 223 29.86 -8.03 17.33
CA CYS A 223 28.96 -7.19 16.52
C CYS A 223 27.49 -7.58 16.75
N GLU A 224 26.87 -7.04 17.80
CA GLU A 224 25.41 -7.04 18.03
C GLU A 224 24.67 -6.16 17.00
N THR A 225 24.89 -6.41 15.72
CA THR A 225 24.03 -5.90 14.66
C THR A 225 23.28 -7.08 14.08
N ASP A 226 21.95 -7.02 14.17
CA ASP A 226 20.96 -7.93 13.55
C ASP A 226 21.04 -8.00 12.00
N ASP A 227 22.18 -7.64 11.42
CA ASP A 227 22.42 -7.45 9.99
C ASP A 227 23.72 -8.13 9.56
N THR A 228 23.69 -9.46 9.40
CA THR A 228 24.66 -10.10 8.50
C THR A 228 24.24 -9.82 7.05
N LEU A 229 24.71 -8.70 6.52
CA LEU A 229 24.75 -8.39 5.09
C LEU A 229 25.69 -9.40 4.40
N VAL A 230 25.14 -10.41 3.74
CA VAL A 230 25.88 -11.15 2.72
C VAL A 230 25.53 -10.56 1.36
N CYS A 231 26.31 -9.55 0.99
CA CYS A 231 26.73 -9.19 -0.36
C CYS A 231 27.63 -7.96 -0.19
N LEU A 232 28.94 -8.19 -0.08
CA LEU A 232 29.91 -7.09 -0.07
C LEU A 232 29.88 -6.39 -1.43
N VAL A 233 29.48 -5.12 -1.35
CA VAL A 233 30.08 -3.94 -2.01
C VAL A 233 30.27 -4.02 -3.53
N ASN A 234 29.48 -3.22 -4.24
CA ASN A 234 29.88 -2.65 -5.53
C ASN A 234 31.12 -1.76 -5.30
N THR A 235 32.29 -2.22 -5.71
CA THR A 235 33.58 -1.52 -5.51
C THR A 235 33.65 -0.16 -6.21
N ASP A 236 32.72 0.13 -7.11
CA ASP A 236 32.69 1.36 -7.89
C ASP A 236 32.15 2.59 -7.12
N ASP A 237 31.60 2.40 -5.91
CA ASP A 237 31.11 3.50 -5.04
C ASP A 237 32.07 3.87 -3.90
N LEU A 238 33.29 3.29 -3.84
CA LEU A 238 34.35 3.65 -2.91
C LEU A 238 35.47 4.45 -3.60
N GLU A 239 35.11 5.56 -4.26
CA GLU A 239 36.08 6.64 -4.49
C GLU A 239 36.21 7.49 -3.22
N ILE A 240 36.95 7.01 -2.22
CA ILE A 240 37.50 7.88 -1.18
C ILE A 240 38.95 7.45 -0.91
N ASP A 241 39.85 8.40 -1.17
CA ASP A 241 41.26 8.38 -0.80
C ASP A 241 41.50 7.82 0.62
N SER A 242 42.10 6.64 0.71
CA SER A 242 42.86 6.26 1.91
C SER A 242 43.98 5.29 1.56
N LEU A 243 45.17 5.86 1.48
CA LEU A 243 46.45 5.16 1.58
C LEU A 243 46.51 4.36 2.90
N HIS A 244 47.00 3.13 2.79
CA HIS A 244 47.47 2.24 3.87
C HIS A 244 46.43 1.44 4.67
N ALA A 245 46.13 0.24 4.17
CA ALA A 245 46.18 -0.98 5.00
C ALA A 245 46.41 -2.21 4.10
N ASN A 246 47.59 -2.81 4.24
CA ASN A 246 47.90 -4.13 3.69
C ASN A 246 47.22 -5.19 4.58
N LEU A 247 46.17 -5.84 4.08
CA LEU A 247 45.76 -7.20 4.42
C LEU A 247 44.82 -7.65 3.29
N LEU A 248 45.40 -8.36 2.33
CA LEU A 248 44.72 -9.08 1.26
C LEU A 248 44.01 -10.29 1.88
N ASP A 249 42.73 -10.15 2.19
CA ASP A 249 41.81 -11.28 2.09
C ASP A 249 41.15 -11.20 0.71
N ASP A 250 41.47 -12.19 -0.11
CA ASP A 250 41.06 -12.32 -1.50
C ASP A 250 39.58 -12.74 -1.57
N TYR A 251 38.67 -11.79 -1.40
CA TYR A 251 37.21 -11.98 -1.55
C TYR A 251 36.76 -12.05 -3.02
N SER A 252 37.68 -12.16 -3.99
CA SER A 252 37.38 -12.05 -5.43
C SER A 252 36.78 -13.31 -6.08
N GLY A 253 36.58 -14.40 -5.33
CA GLY A 253 36.19 -15.71 -5.87
C GLY A 253 34.70 -15.95 -6.11
N CYS A 254 33.77 -15.22 -5.49
CA CYS A 254 32.33 -15.44 -5.70
C CYS A 254 31.88 -14.61 -6.91
N THR A 255 31.81 -15.23 -8.09
CA THR A 255 31.26 -14.61 -9.32
C THR A 255 29.73 -14.61 -9.30
N CYS A 256 29.14 -13.89 -8.35
CA CYS A 256 27.76 -13.47 -8.48
C CYS A 256 27.71 -12.26 -9.43
N PRO A 257 26.81 -12.21 -10.43
CA PRO A 257 26.54 -10.98 -11.17
C PRO A 257 26.38 -9.81 -10.20
N SER A 258 27.01 -8.68 -10.50
CA SER A 258 27.03 -7.46 -9.67
C SER A 258 25.64 -6.84 -9.41
N ASP A 259 24.59 -7.38 -10.04
CA ASP A 259 23.20 -6.99 -9.85
C ASP A 259 22.45 -7.82 -8.78
N ILE A 260 23.11 -8.77 -8.11
CA ILE A 260 22.47 -9.62 -7.09
C ILE A 260 22.39 -8.88 -5.74
N ARG A 261 21.16 -8.44 -5.45
CA ARG A 261 20.66 -7.86 -4.19
C ARG A 261 20.67 -8.90 -3.03
N PRO A 262 20.53 -8.47 -1.76
CA PRO A 262 21.19 -9.09 -0.62
C PRO A 262 20.75 -10.54 -0.38
N TYR A 263 21.73 -11.40 -0.13
CA TYR A 263 21.49 -12.78 0.27
C TYR A 263 21.27 -12.87 1.79
N LYS A 264 20.37 -13.77 2.17
CA LYS A 264 20.22 -14.24 3.55
C LYS A 264 20.32 -15.77 3.50
N GLY A 265 21.12 -16.35 4.39
CA GLY A 265 21.25 -17.80 4.50
C GLY A 265 19.89 -18.48 4.66
N SER A 266 19.77 -19.77 4.33
CA SER A 266 18.51 -20.52 4.44
C SER A 266 17.87 -20.50 5.83
N GLN A 267 18.63 -20.14 6.87
CA GLN A 267 18.17 -19.98 8.24
C GLN A 267 17.95 -18.51 8.67
N VAL A 268 18.33 -17.54 7.84
CA VAL A 268 18.20 -16.12 8.15
C VAL A 268 16.90 -15.60 7.56
N THR A 269 15.97 -15.24 8.43
CA THR A 269 14.64 -14.75 8.03
C THR A 269 14.74 -13.35 7.42
N TRP A 270 14.14 -13.15 6.24
CA TRP A 270 14.08 -11.83 5.58
C TRP A 270 13.19 -10.90 6.38
N SER A 271 13.56 -9.65 6.65
CA SER A 271 12.55 -8.75 7.21
C SER A 271 11.45 -8.56 6.17
N LEU A 272 10.21 -8.64 6.63
CA LEU A 272 9.01 -8.46 5.83
C LEU A 272 9.04 -7.20 4.96
N HIS A 273 9.51 -6.09 5.54
CA HIS A 273 9.71 -4.82 4.86
C HIS A 273 10.60 -4.98 3.61
N LYS A 274 11.70 -5.73 3.73
CA LYS A 274 12.60 -6.01 2.61
C LYS A 274 11.97 -6.97 1.60
N ALA A 275 11.21 -7.97 2.04
CA ALA A 275 10.49 -8.87 1.14
C ALA A 275 9.44 -8.12 0.30
N LEU A 276 8.64 -7.27 0.93
CA LEU A 276 7.62 -6.46 0.24
C LEU A 276 8.24 -5.37 -0.64
N ASP A 277 9.31 -4.72 -0.21
CA ASP A 277 10.02 -3.75 -1.05
C ASP A 277 10.69 -4.43 -2.25
N SER A 278 11.21 -5.64 -2.08
CA SER A 278 11.83 -6.39 -3.18
C SER A 278 10.82 -6.83 -4.24
N VAL A 279 9.64 -7.31 -3.82
CA VAL A 279 8.61 -7.82 -4.76
C VAL A 279 7.73 -6.71 -5.32
N PHE A 280 7.29 -5.77 -4.48
CA PHE A 280 6.29 -4.78 -4.84
C PHE A 280 6.87 -3.36 -4.96
N HIS A 281 8.16 -3.16 -4.66
CA HIS A 281 8.78 -1.83 -4.57
C HIS A 281 8.04 -0.88 -3.63
N GLN A 282 7.36 -1.46 -2.62
CA GLN A 282 6.60 -0.78 -1.60
C GLN A 282 7.42 -0.75 -0.31
N SER A 283 7.96 0.43 0.02
CA SER A 283 8.51 0.67 1.35
C SER A 283 7.34 0.88 2.32
N LEU A 284 7.11 -0.08 3.21
CA LEU A 284 6.24 0.09 4.36
C LEU A 284 7.05 0.78 5.47
N GLU A 285 7.43 2.05 5.33
CA GLU A 285 8.07 2.72 6.46
C GLU A 285 7.07 2.83 7.62
N LEU A 286 7.33 2.12 8.73
CA LEU A 286 6.66 2.42 9.98
C LEU A 286 7.12 3.82 10.41
N PRO A 287 6.20 4.77 10.64
CA PRO A 287 6.57 5.92 11.44
C PRO A 287 6.90 5.42 12.85
N LEU A 288 8.00 5.89 13.41
CA LEU A 288 8.44 5.67 14.81
C LEU A 288 7.35 6.15 15.79
N ILE A 289 6.38 5.29 16.11
CA ILE A 289 5.27 5.65 17.01
C ILE A 289 4.87 4.47 17.89
N SER A 290 5.83 3.93 18.65
CA SER A 290 5.60 2.84 19.62
C SER A 290 4.64 3.22 20.75
N ASN A 291 4.57 4.50 21.13
CA ASN A 291 3.81 4.95 22.30
C ASN A 291 2.29 5.09 22.09
N LEU A 292 1.79 5.11 20.85
CA LEU A 292 0.35 5.31 20.59
C LEU A 292 -0.46 4.02 20.52
N TRP A 293 0.20 2.86 20.48
CA TRP A 293 -0.48 1.58 20.39
C TRP A 293 -1.16 1.19 21.70
N SER A 294 -0.53 1.48 22.84
CA SER A 294 -1.07 1.17 24.17
C SER A 294 -2.28 2.03 24.53
N CYS A 295 -2.41 3.25 24.00
CA CYS A 295 -3.53 4.13 24.33
C CYS A 295 -4.80 3.90 23.49
N GLY A 296 -4.86 2.81 22.72
CA GLY A 296 -5.97 2.47 21.82
C GLY A 296 -5.99 3.33 20.56
N LEU A 297 -6.42 2.76 19.43
CA LEU A 297 -6.46 3.46 18.14
C LEU A 297 -7.84 4.06 17.86
N ASP A 298 -8.92 3.49 18.43
CA ASP A 298 -10.26 4.04 18.27
C ASP A 298 -10.42 5.40 18.96
N PHE A 299 -10.92 6.38 18.20
CA PHE A 299 -11.23 7.73 18.65
C PHE A 299 -12.34 7.78 19.71
N VAL A 300 -13.17 6.74 19.81
CA VAL A 300 -14.22 6.61 20.82
C VAL A 300 -13.62 6.32 22.20
N LEU A 301 -12.53 5.55 22.27
CA LEU A 301 -11.91 5.16 23.53
C LEU A 301 -11.01 6.25 24.11
N THR A 302 -10.28 6.93 23.24
CA THR A 302 -9.32 7.96 23.64
C THR A 302 -9.53 9.20 22.78
N PRO A 303 -10.20 10.24 23.32
CA PRO A 303 -10.39 11.49 22.61
C PRO A 303 -9.04 12.09 22.23
N CYS A 304 -8.88 12.53 20.98
CA CYS A 304 -7.66 13.21 20.56
C CYS A 304 -7.54 14.56 21.27
N VAL A 305 -6.37 14.80 21.89
CA VAL A 305 -6.07 16.07 22.56
C VAL A 305 -5.69 17.13 21.53
N SER A 306 -5.14 16.73 20.37
CA SER A 306 -4.73 17.60 19.28
C SER A 306 -5.09 17.05 17.89
N LEU A 307 -5.09 17.94 16.88
CA LEU A 307 -5.24 17.57 15.46
C LEU A 307 -4.07 16.70 14.96
N ASP A 308 -2.89 16.90 15.55
CA ASP A 308 -1.71 16.10 15.24
C ASP A 308 -1.89 14.66 15.74
N ASP A 309 -2.40 14.46 16.96
CA ASP A 309 -2.71 13.12 17.49
C ASP A 309 -3.74 12.38 16.61
N GLN A 310 -4.74 13.12 16.12
CA GLN A 310 -5.74 12.56 15.22
C GLN A 310 -5.11 12.10 13.91
N THR A 311 -4.29 12.96 13.30
CA THR A 311 -3.58 12.69 12.05
C THR A 311 -2.65 11.49 12.20
N ILE A 312 -1.94 11.42 13.32
CA ILE A 312 -1.03 10.31 13.63
C ILE A 312 -1.81 8.99 13.73
N ARG A 313 -2.89 8.96 14.52
CA ARG A 313 -3.73 7.74 14.67
C ARG A 313 -4.32 7.28 13.35
N GLN A 314 -4.81 8.21 12.53
CA GLN A 314 -5.31 7.91 11.18
C GLN A 314 -4.21 7.32 10.29
N ASN A 315 -2.98 7.86 10.37
CA ASN A 315 -1.85 7.33 9.63
C ASN A 315 -1.47 5.92 10.11
N LEU A 316 -1.51 5.65 11.42
CA LEU A 316 -1.26 4.32 11.98
C LEU A 316 -2.30 3.29 11.52
N VAL A 317 -3.59 3.64 11.58
CA VAL A 317 -4.67 2.79 11.07
C VAL A 317 -4.51 2.53 9.57
N SER A 318 -4.22 3.58 8.79
CA SER A 318 -3.96 3.46 7.35
C SER A 318 -2.76 2.56 7.06
N HIS A 319 -1.69 2.68 7.84
CA HIS A 319 -0.50 1.84 7.72
C HIS A 319 -0.85 0.36 8.01
N LEU A 320 -1.54 0.05 9.11
CA LEU A 320 -1.98 -1.33 9.41
C LEU A 320 -2.78 -1.94 8.27
N VAL A 321 -3.71 -1.16 7.71
CA VAL A 321 -4.58 -1.57 6.59
C VAL A 321 -3.74 -1.88 5.35
N GLN A 322 -2.76 -1.03 5.03
CA GLN A 322 -1.83 -1.22 3.91
C GLN A 322 -0.94 -2.45 4.13
N THR A 323 -0.43 -2.67 5.34
CA THR A 323 0.39 -3.82 5.70
C THR A 323 -0.40 -5.13 5.52
N ALA A 324 -1.66 -5.19 5.96
CA ALA A 324 -2.52 -6.36 5.72
C ALA A 324 -2.80 -6.63 4.24
N ASP A 325 -3.02 -5.57 3.44
CA ASP A 325 -3.19 -5.71 2.00
C ASP A 325 -1.91 -6.20 1.32
N ALA A 326 -0.75 -5.74 1.78
CA ALA A 326 0.55 -6.20 1.29
C ALA A 326 0.78 -7.68 1.59
N TYR A 327 0.41 -8.17 2.78
CA TYR A 327 0.55 -9.59 3.14
C TYR A 327 -0.36 -10.46 2.30
N THR A 328 -1.60 -10.01 2.11
CA THR A 328 -2.57 -10.69 1.26
C THR A 328 -2.06 -10.76 -0.18
N SER A 329 -1.47 -9.67 -0.69
CA SER A 329 -0.87 -9.64 -2.02
C SER A 329 0.33 -10.59 -2.14
N LEU A 330 1.19 -10.65 -1.11
CA LEU A 330 2.33 -11.56 -1.05
C LEU A 330 1.87 -13.02 -1.02
N TYR A 331 0.85 -13.36 -0.23
CA TYR A 331 0.26 -14.69 -0.19
C TYR A 331 -0.22 -15.14 -1.57
N PHE A 332 -1.01 -14.31 -2.26
CA PHE A 332 -1.49 -14.65 -3.61
C PHE A 332 -0.36 -14.72 -4.64
N PHE A 333 0.66 -13.85 -4.53
CA PHE A 333 1.85 -13.94 -5.36
C PHE A 333 2.56 -15.29 -5.17
N LEU A 334 2.80 -15.71 -3.93
CA LEU A 334 3.45 -16.98 -3.62
C LEU A 334 2.60 -18.17 -4.06
N GLY A 335 1.28 -18.13 -3.86
CA GLY A 335 0.36 -19.19 -4.28
C GLY A 335 0.33 -19.38 -5.80
N ASN A 336 0.45 -18.31 -6.58
CA ASN A 336 0.55 -18.38 -8.04
C ASN A 336 1.92 -18.89 -8.52
N SER A 337 2.98 -18.56 -7.78
CA SER A 337 4.36 -18.90 -8.16
C SER A 337 4.81 -20.29 -7.68
N VAL A 338 4.16 -20.84 -6.65
CA VAL A 338 4.49 -22.16 -6.08
C VAL A 338 3.22 -23.00 -5.96
N PRO A 339 2.83 -23.71 -7.03
CA PRO A 339 1.57 -24.47 -7.08
C PRO A 339 1.45 -25.57 -6.01
N SER A 340 2.56 -26.00 -5.41
CA SER A 340 2.61 -27.06 -4.39
C SER A 340 2.32 -26.60 -2.95
N LEU A 341 2.31 -25.28 -2.68
CA LEU A 341 2.13 -24.75 -1.31
C LEU A 341 0.67 -24.68 -0.86
N VAL A 342 -0.29 -24.80 -1.77
CA VAL A 342 -1.71 -24.84 -1.41
C VAL A 342 -2.08 -26.31 -1.15
N PRO A 343 -2.42 -26.72 0.09
CA PRO A 343 -2.83 -28.08 0.37
C PRO A 343 -4.02 -28.45 -0.55
N SER A 344 -3.82 -29.47 -1.39
CA SER A 344 -4.71 -29.87 -2.48
C SER A 344 -6.07 -30.48 -2.04
N ASN A 345 -6.55 -30.14 -0.84
CA ASN A 345 -7.80 -30.67 -0.30
C ASN A 345 -9.02 -29.95 -0.88
N SER A 346 -9.37 -30.39 -2.08
CA SER A 346 -10.70 -30.40 -2.73
C SER A 346 -11.09 -29.24 -3.65
N PRO A 347 -11.44 -29.55 -4.91
CA PRO A 347 -12.16 -28.66 -5.80
C PRO A 347 -13.66 -28.71 -5.47
N VAL A 348 -14.21 -27.60 -4.99
CA VAL A 348 -15.64 -27.35 -5.17
C VAL A 348 -15.82 -27.01 -6.65
N SER A 349 -16.26 -28.00 -7.42
CA SER A 349 -16.72 -27.84 -8.79
C SER A 349 -17.93 -26.92 -8.80
N TYR A 350 -17.70 -25.64 -9.11
CA TYR A 350 -18.78 -24.71 -9.39
C TYR A 350 -19.42 -25.06 -10.74
N SER A 351 -20.73 -25.24 -10.68
CA SER A 351 -21.67 -25.36 -11.78
C SER A 351 -21.33 -24.41 -12.94
N LEU A 352 -21.50 -24.92 -14.17
CA LEU A 352 -21.55 -24.17 -15.42
C LEU A 352 -22.34 -22.87 -15.25
N SER A 353 -21.61 -21.78 -15.00
CA SER A 353 -22.14 -20.43 -15.02
C SER A 353 -22.57 -20.14 -16.44
N VAL A 354 -23.88 -19.89 -16.62
CA VAL A 354 -24.42 -19.25 -17.81
C VAL A 354 -23.55 -18.03 -18.04
N ALA A 355 -22.77 -18.00 -19.14
CA ALA A 355 -21.76 -17.01 -19.40
C ALA A 355 -22.36 -15.60 -19.28
N SER A 356 -22.24 -15.01 -18.11
CA SER A 356 -22.62 -13.63 -17.87
C SER A 356 -21.83 -12.80 -18.87
N PRO A 357 -22.47 -11.90 -19.63
CA PRO A 357 -21.77 -11.12 -20.65
C PRO A 357 -20.53 -10.50 -20.00
N SER A 358 -19.36 -10.85 -20.53
CA SER A 358 -18.08 -10.40 -19.98
C SER A 358 -18.10 -8.88 -19.96
N LEU A 359 -17.86 -8.30 -18.78
CA LEU A 359 -17.82 -6.85 -18.64
C LEU A 359 -16.79 -6.25 -19.61
N PRO A 360 -17.05 -5.04 -20.15
CA PRO A 360 -16.06 -4.31 -20.93
C PRO A 360 -14.72 -4.23 -20.20
N ILE A 361 -13.63 -4.53 -20.91
CA ILE A 361 -12.27 -4.38 -20.36
C ILE A 361 -11.75 -2.99 -20.71
N PHE A 362 -11.37 -2.23 -19.69
CA PHE A 362 -10.61 -0.99 -19.82
C PHE A 362 -9.18 -1.24 -19.37
N TYR A 363 -8.24 -0.53 -19.98
CA TYR A 363 -6.83 -0.71 -19.72
C TYR A 363 -6.17 0.62 -19.34
N LEU A 364 -5.39 0.60 -18.28
CA LEU A 364 -4.54 1.69 -17.82
C LEU A 364 -3.09 1.26 -17.93
N LEU A 365 -2.31 1.99 -18.71
CA LEU A 365 -0.85 1.89 -18.70
C LEU A 365 -0.30 3.17 -18.07
N ALA A 366 0.41 3.01 -16.95
CA ALA A 366 0.85 4.12 -16.13
C ALA A 366 2.34 4.06 -15.80
N ASP A 367 2.93 5.22 -15.54
CA ASP A 367 4.20 5.32 -14.83
C ASP A 367 4.01 5.11 -13.31
N SER A 368 5.01 5.45 -12.48
CA SER A 368 4.97 5.28 -11.02
C SER A 368 3.74 5.90 -10.34
N HIS A 369 3.00 6.82 -10.98
CA HIS A 369 1.76 7.36 -10.44
C HIS A 369 0.60 6.35 -10.39
N GLY A 370 0.63 5.31 -11.23
CA GLY A 370 -0.39 4.25 -11.24
C GLY A 370 -0.23 3.22 -10.11
N ARG A 371 0.86 3.27 -9.34
CA ARG A 371 1.24 2.23 -8.36
C ARG A 371 0.25 2.06 -7.20
N HIS A 372 -0.57 3.08 -6.96
CA HIS A 372 -1.55 3.08 -5.87
C HIS A 372 -2.89 2.45 -6.26
N LEU A 373 -3.07 2.13 -7.55
CA LEU A 373 -4.24 1.42 -8.02
C LEU A 373 -3.98 -0.09 -8.00
N PRO A 374 -4.94 -0.92 -7.55
CA PRO A 374 -4.90 -2.36 -7.74
C PRO A 374 -4.68 -2.73 -9.21
N SER A 375 -4.02 -3.86 -9.45
CA SER A 375 -3.76 -4.37 -10.82
C SER A 375 -5.05 -4.65 -11.59
N THR A 376 -6.15 -4.99 -10.89
CA THR A 376 -7.48 -5.16 -11.49
C THR A 376 -8.54 -4.53 -10.60
N ILE A 377 -9.43 -3.73 -11.19
CA ILE A 377 -10.58 -3.12 -10.53
C ILE A 377 -11.84 -3.48 -11.31
N THR A 378 -12.73 -4.26 -10.70
CA THR A 378 -14.02 -4.61 -11.30
C THR A 378 -15.11 -3.71 -10.74
N THR A 379 -15.84 -3.04 -11.63
CA THR A 379 -17.04 -2.27 -11.32
C THR A 379 -18.28 -3.01 -11.84
N SER A 380 -19.47 -2.49 -11.55
CA SER A 380 -20.71 -3.03 -12.16
C SER A 380 -20.79 -2.84 -13.68
N THR A 381 -19.89 -2.05 -14.28
CA THR A 381 -19.99 -1.65 -15.70
C THR A 381 -18.77 -1.98 -16.55
N TYR A 382 -17.62 -2.26 -15.94
CA TYR A 382 -16.37 -2.60 -16.62
C TYR A 382 -15.36 -3.21 -15.65
N THR A 383 -14.36 -3.89 -16.20
CA THR A 383 -13.14 -4.32 -15.51
C THR A 383 -11.98 -3.45 -16.00
N LEU A 384 -11.29 -2.76 -15.09
CA LEU A 384 -10.09 -1.99 -15.38
C LEU A 384 -8.86 -2.83 -15.02
N ILE A 385 -8.00 -3.09 -16.00
CA ILE A 385 -6.68 -3.69 -15.82
C ILE A 385 -5.65 -2.55 -15.77
N ASN A 386 -4.83 -2.51 -14.73
CA ASN A 386 -3.80 -1.52 -14.50
C ASN A 386 -2.41 -2.16 -14.59
N THR A 387 -1.60 -1.66 -15.51
CA THR A 387 -0.18 -2.00 -15.61
C THR A 387 0.65 -0.76 -15.33
N THR A 388 1.47 -0.83 -14.29
CA THR A 388 2.31 0.26 -13.83
C THR A 388 3.78 -0.09 -14.00
N VAL A 389 4.56 0.80 -14.60
CA VAL A 389 6.01 0.67 -14.75
C VAL A 389 6.69 1.93 -14.20
N SER A 390 7.40 1.80 -13.07
CA SER A 390 8.12 2.93 -12.47
C SER A 390 9.19 3.46 -13.42
N GLY A 391 9.25 4.77 -13.58
CA GLY A 391 10.21 5.41 -14.50
C GLY A 391 9.82 5.30 -15.98
N LEU A 392 8.59 4.90 -16.32
CA LEU A 392 8.13 4.83 -17.71
C LEU A 392 8.21 6.20 -18.43
N HIS A 393 8.72 6.17 -19.66
CA HIS A 393 8.79 7.28 -20.62
C HIS A 393 8.00 6.94 -21.89
N TRP A 394 7.60 7.96 -22.64
CA TRP A 394 7.06 7.78 -23.99
C TRP A 394 8.06 7.03 -24.90
N PHE A 395 9.33 7.43 -24.83
CA PHE A 395 10.46 6.77 -25.46
C PHE A 395 11.67 6.85 -24.53
N HIS A 396 12.46 5.77 -24.47
CA HIS A 396 13.71 5.74 -23.75
C HIS A 396 14.79 5.12 -24.65
N PRO A 397 15.90 5.82 -24.95
CA PRO A 397 16.85 5.38 -25.97
C PRO A 397 17.61 4.10 -25.58
N THR A 398 17.95 3.95 -24.30
CA THR A 398 18.77 2.83 -23.81
C THR A 398 17.99 1.74 -23.06
N ARG A 399 16.81 2.03 -22.51
CA ARG A 399 16.03 1.11 -21.65
C ARG A 399 14.67 0.86 -22.26
N GLN A 400 14.60 -0.13 -23.15
CA GLN A 400 13.37 -0.43 -23.90
C GLN A 400 12.20 -0.82 -22.99
N ASN A 401 12.46 -1.47 -21.85
CA ASN A 401 11.43 -1.80 -20.85
C ASN A 401 10.80 -0.56 -20.17
N LEU A 402 11.44 0.62 -20.26
CA LEU A 402 10.92 1.90 -19.76
C LEU A 402 10.35 2.78 -20.89
N SER A 403 10.09 2.20 -22.07
CA SER A 403 9.55 2.90 -23.24
C SER A 403 8.15 2.42 -23.56
N VAL A 404 7.17 3.32 -23.59
CA VAL A 404 5.79 2.99 -24.02
C VAL A 404 5.80 2.35 -25.40
N GLN A 405 6.59 2.89 -26.35
CA GLN A 405 6.69 2.36 -27.71
C GLN A 405 7.09 0.87 -27.76
N SER A 406 8.04 0.47 -26.90
CA SER A 406 8.47 -0.92 -26.80
C SER A 406 7.44 -1.77 -26.06
N LEU A 407 6.88 -1.27 -24.97
CA LEU A 407 5.88 -1.98 -24.17
C LEU A 407 4.61 -2.29 -24.96
N ILE A 408 4.07 -1.37 -25.77
CA ILE A 408 2.87 -1.68 -26.58
C ILE A 408 3.12 -2.76 -27.65
N SER A 409 4.39 -3.09 -27.93
CA SER A 409 4.76 -4.18 -28.82
C SER A 409 5.07 -5.48 -28.08
N SER A 410 5.10 -5.48 -26.72
CA SER A 410 5.31 -6.71 -25.96
C SER A 410 4.07 -7.61 -26.03
N PRO A 411 4.23 -8.95 -26.01
CA PRO A 411 3.10 -9.88 -26.16
C PRO A 411 1.99 -9.69 -25.11
N GLU A 412 2.38 -9.43 -23.86
CA GLU A 412 1.46 -9.25 -22.74
C GLU A 412 0.59 -8.00 -22.92
N ILE A 413 1.21 -6.84 -23.11
CA ILE A 413 0.51 -5.57 -23.30
C ILE A 413 -0.30 -5.61 -24.60
N PHE A 414 0.23 -6.21 -25.66
CA PHE A 414 -0.47 -6.39 -26.92
C PHE A 414 -1.77 -7.20 -26.74
N SER A 415 -1.76 -8.24 -25.92
CA SER A 415 -2.96 -9.03 -25.57
C SER A 415 -4.00 -8.19 -24.82
N HIS A 416 -3.56 -7.39 -23.84
CA HIS A 416 -4.45 -6.48 -23.12
C HIS A 416 -5.05 -5.39 -24.03
N LEU A 417 -4.24 -4.80 -24.91
CA LEU A 417 -4.72 -3.83 -25.90
C LEU A 417 -5.70 -4.46 -26.90
N SER A 418 -5.48 -5.73 -27.27
CA SER A 418 -6.35 -6.47 -28.19
C SER A 418 -7.73 -6.80 -27.61
N SER A 419 -7.86 -6.85 -26.28
CA SER A 419 -9.12 -7.16 -25.59
C SER A 419 -9.82 -5.93 -25.01
N CYS A 420 -9.11 -4.81 -24.83
CA CYS A 420 -9.69 -3.63 -24.20
C CYS A 420 -10.51 -2.76 -25.18
N GLN A 421 -11.58 -2.15 -24.66
CA GLN A 421 -12.40 -1.19 -25.38
C GLN A 421 -11.92 0.25 -25.18
N ARG A 422 -11.17 0.50 -24.10
CA ARG A 422 -10.62 1.81 -23.76
C ARG A 422 -9.23 1.67 -23.16
N LEU A 423 -8.38 2.62 -23.51
CA LEU A 423 -7.01 2.78 -23.06
C LEU A 423 -6.84 4.16 -22.42
N LEU A 424 -6.33 4.22 -21.20
CA LEU A 424 -5.80 5.42 -20.58
C LEU A 424 -4.27 5.30 -20.45
N LEU A 425 -3.56 6.28 -21.00
CA LEU A 425 -2.11 6.42 -20.86
C LEU A 425 -1.84 7.48 -19.79
N LEU A 426 -1.38 7.05 -18.61
CA LEU A 426 -0.91 7.91 -17.53
C LEU A 426 0.61 7.92 -17.55
N VAL A 427 1.17 8.58 -18.56
CA VAL A 427 2.61 8.63 -18.80
C VAL A 427 3.00 10.05 -19.16
N GLY A 428 4.22 10.45 -18.79
CA GLY A 428 4.86 11.61 -19.40
C GLY A 428 5.62 12.48 -18.44
N THR A 429 5.46 12.35 -17.12
CA THR A 429 6.16 13.22 -16.17
C THR A 429 7.68 13.02 -16.26
N ASN A 430 8.13 11.77 -16.40
CA ASN A 430 9.55 11.45 -16.63
C ASN A 430 10.06 11.96 -18.00
N SER A 431 9.24 11.87 -19.05
CA SER A 431 9.59 12.39 -20.37
C SER A 431 9.67 13.91 -20.40
N ALA A 432 8.66 14.62 -19.89
CA ALA A 432 8.62 16.09 -19.86
C ALA A 432 9.75 16.68 -19.00
N ARG A 433 10.24 15.91 -18.01
CA ARG A 433 11.43 16.27 -17.22
C ARG A 433 12.74 16.13 -18.00
N ASN A 434 12.83 15.25 -19.00
CA ASN A 434 14.11 14.88 -19.63
C ASN A 434 14.10 14.99 -21.16
N THR A 435 13.06 15.54 -21.77
CA THR A 435 12.94 15.59 -23.23
C THR A 435 12.16 16.83 -23.64
N PRO A 436 12.59 17.56 -24.69
CA PRO A 436 11.82 18.68 -25.24
C PRO A 436 10.41 18.27 -25.64
N ALA A 437 9.43 19.11 -25.33
CA ALA A 437 8.01 18.88 -25.58
C ALA A 437 7.73 18.49 -27.04
N SER A 438 8.36 19.17 -28.01
CA SER A 438 8.19 18.88 -29.44
C SER A 438 8.52 17.43 -29.80
N VAL A 439 9.62 16.90 -29.26
CA VAL A 439 10.08 15.53 -29.50
C VAL A 439 9.11 14.53 -28.86
N ILE A 440 8.64 14.81 -27.63
CA ILE A 440 7.66 13.94 -26.96
C ILE A 440 6.36 13.85 -27.78
N ILE A 441 5.93 14.97 -28.36
CA ILE A 441 4.66 15.03 -29.10
C ILE A 441 4.72 14.22 -30.40
N GLU A 442 5.86 14.23 -31.09
CA GLU A 442 6.11 13.33 -32.22
C GLU A 442 6.05 11.85 -31.80
N GLN A 443 6.66 11.49 -30.66
CA GLN A 443 6.60 10.14 -30.11
C GLN A 443 5.17 9.71 -29.81
N ILE A 444 4.37 10.57 -29.16
CA ILE A 444 2.97 10.30 -28.86
C ILE A 444 2.17 10.11 -30.16
N SER A 445 2.42 10.94 -31.18
CA SER A 445 1.80 10.81 -32.50
C SER A 445 2.00 9.41 -33.06
N ASN A 446 3.27 8.97 -33.14
CA ASN A 446 3.65 7.66 -33.67
C ASN A 446 3.07 6.50 -32.85
N ILE A 447 3.05 6.63 -31.52
CA ILE A 447 2.48 5.63 -30.60
C ILE A 447 0.97 5.49 -30.83
N VAL A 448 0.24 6.60 -30.92
CA VAL A 448 -1.22 6.57 -31.15
C VAL A 448 -1.54 5.92 -32.50
N ASP A 449 -0.80 6.24 -33.56
CA ASP A 449 -0.99 5.64 -34.88
C ASP A 449 -0.65 4.15 -34.89
N THR A 450 0.40 3.75 -34.17
CA THR A 450 0.78 2.34 -33.99
C THR A 450 -0.31 1.56 -33.27
N ILE A 451 -0.85 2.10 -32.17
CA ILE A 451 -1.93 1.44 -31.40
C ILE A 451 -3.16 1.27 -32.30
N ARG A 452 -3.54 2.29 -33.05
CA ARG A 452 -4.75 2.23 -33.90
C ARG A 452 -4.63 1.32 -35.10
N SER A 453 -3.45 1.24 -35.71
CA SER A 453 -3.21 0.35 -36.84
C SER A 453 -3.21 -1.12 -36.42
N ARG A 454 -2.83 -1.41 -35.16
CA ARG A 454 -2.78 -2.78 -34.61
C ARG A 454 -4.04 -3.21 -33.87
N HIS A 455 -4.81 -2.26 -33.32
CA HIS A 455 -5.97 -2.55 -32.47
C HIS A 455 -7.20 -1.75 -32.95
N SER A 456 -7.97 -2.34 -33.88
CA SER A 456 -9.09 -1.67 -34.57
C SER A 456 -10.19 -1.14 -33.63
N GLN A 457 -10.44 -1.81 -32.50
CA GLN A 457 -11.36 -1.37 -31.46
C GLN A 457 -10.92 -0.06 -30.78
N LEU A 458 -9.62 0.25 -30.82
CA LEU A 458 -9.05 1.49 -30.31
C LEU A 458 -8.97 2.62 -31.35
N SER A 459 -9.43 2.39 -32.59
CA SER A 459 -9.46 3.42 -33.64
C SER A 459 -10.51 4.52 -33.37
N SER A 460 -11.48 4.27 -32.48
CA SER A 460 -12.50 5.26 -32.11
C SER A 460 -11.89 6.48 -31.41
N THR A 461 -12.45 7.66 -31.68
CA THR A 461 -11.97 8.96 -31.15
C THR A 461 -11.97 9.08 -29.62
N ARG A 462 -12.61 8.13 -28.94
CA ARG A 462 -12.76 8.10 -27.48
C ARG A 462 -12.17 6.86 -26.83
N ALA A 463 -11.61 5.96 -27.63
CA ALA A 463 -11.05 4.73 -27.11
C ALA A 463 -9.69 4.96 -26.46
N ILE A 464 -8.89 5.91 -26.96
CA ILE A 464 -7.61 6.30 -26.37
C ILE A 464 -7.78 7.61 -25.60
N ALA A 465 -7.32 7.61 -24.35
CA ALA A 465 -7.20 8.76 -23.49
C ALA A 465 -5.74 8.93 -23.05
N ILE A 466 -5.24 10.17 -23.02
CA ILE A 466 -3.91 10.51 -22.53
C ILE A 466 -4.08 11.53 -21.41
N ALA A 467 -3.50 11.24 -20.24
CA ALA A 467 -3.49 12.16 -19.12
C ALA A 467 -2.48 13.29 -19.35
N MET A 468 -2.82 14.51 -18.91
CA MET A 468 -1.84 15.58 -18.82
C MET A 468 -0.81 15.27 -17.72
N VAL A 469 0.44 15.64 -17.97
CA VAL A 469 1.54 15.54 -17.00
C VAL A 469 1.23 16.36 -15.75
N PHE A 470 1.56 15.81 -14.59
CA PHE A 470 1.39 16.47 -13.30
C PHE A 470 2.41 17.61 -13.09
N PRO A 471 2.14 18.55 -12.17
CA PRO A 471 3.16 19.51 -11.76
C PRO A 471 4.45 18.79 -11.33
N CYS A 472 5.59 19.26 -11.85
CA CYS A 472 6.90 18.66 -11.59
C CYS A 472 7.91 19.78 -11.38
N TYR A 473 8.64 19.71 -10.26
CA TYR A 473 9.65 20.70 -9.85
C TYR A 473 11.03 20.07 -9.70
N LYS A 474 11.18 18.80 -10.06
CA LYS A 474 12.47 18.09 -10.08
C LYS A 474 13.17 18.35 -11.40
N THR A 475 14.15 19.26 -11.41
CA THR A 475 14.95 19.61 -12.60
C THR A 475 15.78 18.44 -13.12
N SER A 476 16.35 18.59 -14.31
CA SER A 476 17.25 17.62 -14.96
C SER A 476 18.44 18.33 -15.58
N THR A 477 19.38 17.59 -16.14
CA THR A 477 20.50 18.16 -16.90
C THR A 477 20.03 18.92 -18.15
N ILE A 478 18.93 18.49 -18.77
CA ILE A 478 18.34 19.12 -19.96
C ILE A 478 17.55 20.38 -19.59
N PHE A 479 16.87 20.36 -18.45
CA PHE A 479 16.16 21.52 -17.90
C PHE A 479 16.71 21.88 -16.52
N PRO A 480 17.87 22.57 -16.47
CA PRO A 480 18.59 22.79 -15.21
C PRO A 480 17.89 23.76 -14.25
N SER A 481 16.94 24.56 -14.75
CA SER A 481 16.17 25.50 -13.93
C SER A 481 14.68 25.16 -13.91
N LEU A 482 14.02 25.50 -12.81
CA LEU A 482 12.58 25.30 -12.66
C LEU A 482 11.78 26.05 -13.75
N THR A 483 12.22 27.25 -14.12
CA THR A 483 11.59 28.05 -15.18
C THR A 483 11.66 27.33 -16.54
N ALA A 484 12.80 26.73 -16.88
CA ALA A 484 12.95 25.98 -18.13
C ALA A 484 12.07 24.72 -18.14
N LEU A 485 12.05 23.97 -17.03
CA LEU A 485 11.19 22.79 -16.86
C LEU A 485 9.70 23.16 -16.96
N THR A 486 9.28 24.21 -16.25
CA THR A 486 7.89 24.69 -16.26
C THR A 486 7.46 25.11 -17.67
N ARG A 487 8.33 25.82 -18.40
CA ARG A 487 8.08 26.18 -19.80
C ARG A 487 7.92 24.93 -20.67
N ASN A 488 8.80 23.95 -20.53
CA ASN A 488 8.70 22.70 -21.29
C ASN A 488 7.39 21.94 -20.99
N ILE A 489 6.95 21.88 -19.73
CA ILE A 489 5.67 21.26 -19.34
C ILE A 489 4.49 22.02 -19.94
N GLN A 490 4.52 23.35 -19.93
CA GLN A 490 3.48 24.19 -20.55
C GLN A 490 3.41 23.98 -22.06
N ASP A 491 4.56 23.95 -22.73
CA ASP A 491 4.67 23.67 -24.17
C ASP A 491 4.15 22.26 -24.48
N TYR A 492 4.49 21.27 -23.66
CA TYR A 492 3.97 19.90 -23.76
C TYR A 492 2.44 19.86 -23.66
N HIS A 493 1.84 20.51 -22.65
CA HIS A 493 0.37 20.53 -22.51
C HIS A 493 -0.32 21.22 -23.69
N ALA A 494 0.25 22.32 -24.20
CA ALA A 494 -0.30 23.04 -25.35
C ALA A 494 -0.24 22.18 -26.63
N LEU A 495 0.92 21.62 -26.93
CA LEU A 495 1.11 20.75 -28.09
C LEU A 495 0.29 19.46 -27.99
N LEU A 496 0.17 18.87 -26.79
CA LEU A 496 -0.62 17.66 -26.58
C LEU A 496 -2.11 17.93 -26.80
N HIS A 497 -2.59 19.10 -26.40
CA HIS A 497 -3.96 19.52 -26.69
C HIS A 497 -4.21 19.62 -28.19
N ASP A 498 -3.30 20.24 -28.95
CA ASP A 498 -3.42 20.33 -30.41
C ASP A 498 -3.33 18.96 -31.07
N LEU A 499 -2.42 18.09 -30.60
CA LEU A 499 -2.30 16.70 -31.03
C LEU A 499 -3.59 15.92 -30.74
N SER A 500 -4.24 16.13 -29.59
CA SER A 500 -5.49 15.45 -29.23
C SER A 500 -6.62 15.76 -30.21
N ILE A 501 -6.62 16.95 -30.79
CA ILE A 501 -7.60 17.36 -31.79
C ILE A 501 -7.27 16.72 -33.14
N SER A 502 -6.01 16.78 -33.58
CA SER A 502 -5.59 16.25 -34.88
C SER A 502 -5.69 14.72 -34.92
N HIS A 503 -5.20 14.05 -33.86
CA HIS A 503 -5.24 12.60 -33.70
C HIS A 503 -6.49 12.12 -32.96
N ARG A 504 -7.47 12.97 -32.69
CA ARG A 504 -8.78 12.59 -32.14
C ARG A 504 -8.69 11.61 -30.95
N PHE A 505 -7.90 11.90 -29.93
CA PHE A 505 -7.91 11.15 -28.66
C PHE A 505 -8.42 12.04 -27.53
N LEU A 506 -8.78 11.44 -26.40
CA LEU A 506 -9.26 12.19 -25.24
C LEU A 506 -8.10 12.71 -24.40
N LEU A 507 -8.07 14.02 -24.16
CA LEU A 507 -7.18 14.60 -23.16
C LEU A 507 -7.85 14.55 -21.78
N VAL A 508 -7.18 13.99 -20.79
CA VAL A 508 -7.68 13.86 -19.40
C VAL A 508 -6.86 14.73 -18.47
N ASN A 509 -7.55 15.55 -17.66
CA ASN A 509 -6.94 16.27 -16.56
C ASN A 509 -7.37 15.61 -15.24
N LEU A 510 -6.43 14.97 -14.55
CA LEU A 510 -6.68 14.27 -13.28
C LEU A 510 -6.66 15.22 -12.06
N GLN A 511 -6.69 16.54 -12.29
CA GLN A 511 -6.84 17.58 -11.27
C GLN A 511 -5.77 17.53 -10.16
N ILE A 512 -4.58 17.02 -10.48
CA ILE A 512 -3.43 17.07 -9.58
C ILE A 512 -2.84 18.49 -9.62
N GLN A 513 -2.71 19.09 -8.44
CA GLN A 513 -2.22 20.45 -8.22
C GLN A 513 -0.90 20.42 -7.46
N ASP A 514 -0.24 21.57 -7.40
CA ASP A 514 1.04 21.82 -6.73
C ASP A 514 1.05 21.29 -5.28
N ILE A 515 -0.03 21.53 -4.53
CA ILE A 515 -0.20 21.07 -3.14
C ILE A 515 -0.27 19.55 -2.99
N HIS A 516 -0.51 18.82 -4.08
CA HIS A 516 -0.58 17.36 -4.09
C HIS A 516 0.77 16.70 -4.36
N ILE A 517 1.78 17.46 -4.79
CA ILE A 517 3.11 16.91 -5.09
C ILE A 517 3.90 16.72 -3.80
N SER A 518 4.61 15.60 -3.72
CA SER A 518 5.42 15.20 -2.59
C SER A 518 6.69 16.06 -2.46
N ARG A 519 7.41 15.86 -1.35
CA ARG A 519 8.68 16.58 -1.08
C ARG A 519 9.76 16.30 -2.13
N ASP A 520 9.67 15.18 -2.83
CA ASP A 520 10.59 14.82 -3.92
C ASP A 520 10.37 15.61 -5.21
N ARG A 521 9.35 16.49 -5.22
CA ARG A 521 9.02 17.42 -6.29
C ARG A 521 8.62 16.75 -7.60
N LEU A 522 8.24 15.47 -7.57
CA LEU A 522 7.90 14.70 -8.77
C LEU A 522 6.63 13.87 -8.56
N HIS A 523 6.56 13.09 -7.49
CA HIS A 523 5.46 12.16 -7.26
C HIS A 523 4.29 12.83 -6.54
N VAL A 524 3.09 12.29 -6.70
CA VAL A 524 1.94 12.66 -5.87
C VAL A 524 2.18 12.15 -4.45
N HIS A 525 1.96 13.00 -3.45
CA HIS A 525 2.09 12.61 -2.04
C HIS A 525 1.09 11.51 -1.70
N ASN A 526 1.52 10.49 -0.94
CA ASN A 526 0.72 9.28 -0.67
C ASN A 526 -0.68 9.57 -0.10
N ARG A 527 -0.82 10.59 0.76
CA ARG A 527 -2.11 11.08 1.28
C ARG A 527 -3.16 11.48 0.22
N TYR A 528 -2.75 11.72 -1.03
CA TYR A 528 -3.64 12.07 -2.15
C TYR A 528 -3.77 10.92 -3.17
N SER A 529 -3.33 9.71 -2.84
CA SER A 529 -3.45 8.53 -3.70
C SER A 529 -4.91 8.15 -3.99
N SER A 530 -5.80 8.29 -3.00
CA SER A 530 -7.25 8.09 -3.16
C SER A 530 -7.85 9.08 -4.15
N LEU A 531 -7.51 10.37 -4.03
CA LEU A 531 -7.93 11.41 -4.96
C LEU A 531 -7.51 11.09 -6.40
N LEU A 532 -6.26 10.68 -6.60
CA LEU A 532 -5.76 10.29 -7.92
C LEU A 532 -6.53 9.07 -8.47
N SER A 533 -6.74 8.06 -7.64
CA SER A 533 -7.47 6.84 -8.00
C SER A 533 -8.91 7.14 -8.41
N ASP A 534 -9.62 7.96 -7.63
CA ASP A 534 -10.98 8.42 -7.93
C ASP A 534 -11.04 9.17 -9.25
N ASN A 535 -10.08 10.06 -9.51
CA ASN A 535 -10.03 10.83 -10.76
C ASN A 535 -9.78 9.92 -11.97
N ILE A 536 -8.96 8.87 -11.82
CA ILE A 536 -8.73 7.86 -12.86
C ILE A 536 -10.02 7.06 -13.13
N ILE A 537 -10.66 6.51 -12.10
CA ILE A 537 -11.93 5.75 -12.22
C ILE A 537 -13.02 6.62 -12.84
N ARG A 538 -13.14 7.86 -12.38
CA ARG A 538 -14.11 8.86 -12.88
C ARG A 538 -13.85 9.19 -14.35
N SER A 539 -12.60 9.20 -14.81
CA SER A 539 -12.27 9.47 -16.22
C SER A 539 -12.83 8.40 -17.18
N PHE A 540 -12.87 7.13 -16.76
CA PHE A 540 -13.50 6.05 -17.51
C PHE A 540 -15.02 6.15 -17.48
N THR A 541 -15.60 6.52 -16.33
CA THR A 541 -17.04 6.61 -16.12
C THR A 541 -17.68 7.81 -16.84
N HIS A 542 -17.09 9.02 -16.78
CA HIS A 542 -17.67 10.18 -17.47
C HIS A 542 -17.52 10.12 -19.00
N SER A 543 -16.56 9.35 -19.50
CA SER A 543 -16.36 9.18 -20.95
C SER A 543 -17.48 8.36 -21.61
N SER A 544 -18.33 7.64 -20.85
CA SER A 544 -19.52 6.96 -21.39
C SER A 544 -20.76 7.87 -21.47
N LEU A 545 -20.83 8.98 -20.72
CA LEU A 545 -22.11 9.66 -20.43
C LEU A 545 -22.40 10.99 -21.16
N SER A 546 -21.55 11.49 -22.09
CA SER A 546 -21.83 12.83 -22.65
C SER A 546 -21.25 13.12 -24.04
N THR A 547 -22.07 12.95 -25.09
CA THR A 547 -21.87 13.57 -26.42
C THR A 547 -22.49 14.97 -26.50
N ASN A 548 -23.52 15.28 -25.70
CA ASN A 548 -24.31 16.50 -25.87
C ASN A 548 -23.79 17.73 -25.10
N GLN A 549 -23.16 17.56 -23.94
CA GLN A 549 -22.72 18.71 -23.11
C GLN A 549 -21.44 19.38 -23.64
N ARG A 550 -20.60 18.67 -24.41
CA ARG A 550 -19.30 19.19 -24.89
C ARG A 550 -19.37 20.02 -26.18
N ARG A 551 -20.40 19.87 -27.02
CA ARG A 551 -20.62 20.75 -28.19
C ARG A 551 -20.71 22.23 -27.76
N SER A 552 -21.25 22.49 -26.56
CA SER A 552 -21.30 23.80 -25.92
C SER A 552 -19.90 24.36 -25.56
N ILE A 553 -19.02 23.54 -24.97
CA ILE A 553 -17.70 23.99 -24.47
C ILE A 553 -16.73 24.27 -25.62
N ALA A 554 -16.68 23.41 -26.64
CA ALA A 554 -15.83 23.63 -27.81
C ALA A 554 -16.28 24.88 -28.61
N ALA A 555 -17.59 25.09 -28.75
CA ALA A 555 -18.13 26.32 -29.33
C ALA A 555 -17.78 27.56 -28.50
N ARG A 556 -17.83 27.48 -27.16
CA ARG A 556 -17.40 28.55 -26.25
C ARG A 556 -15.92 28.89 -26.42
N ARG A 557 -15.04 27.90 -26.44
CA ARG A 557 -13.59 28.11 -26.63
C ARG A 557 -13.28 28.70 -28.00
N ARG A 558 -13.89 28.21 -29.08
CA ARG A 558 -13.74 28.80 -30.43
C ARG A 558 -14.16 30.27 -30.47
N ARG A 559 -15.28 30.62 -29.84
CA ARG A 559 -15.73 32.02 -29.70
C ARG A 559 -14.73 32.86 -28.92
N TYR A 560 -14.19 32.33 -27.83
CA TYR A 560 -13.20 33.02 -27.00
C TYR A 560 -11.89 33.27 -27.75
N THR A 561 -11.34 32.26 -28.43
CA THR A 561 -10.12 32.40 -29.24
C THR A 561 -10.32 33.40 -30.36
N LYS A 562 -11.44 33.31 -31.12
CA LYS A 562 -11.78 34.29 -32.17
C LYS A 562 -11.84 35.72 -31.62
N ARG A 563 -12.47 35.92 -30.46
CA ARG A 563 -12.57 37.24 -29.81
C ARG A 563 -11.19 37.76 -29.39
N ARG A 564 -10.31 36.91 -28.86
CA ARG A 564 -8.95 37.28 -28.46
C ARG A 564 -8.09 37.67 -29.66
N THR A 565 -8.20 36.94 -30.77
CA THR A 565 -7.49 37.28 -32.02
C THR A 565 -7.99 38.60 -32.60
N GLN A 566 -9.31 38.85 -32.58
CA GLN A 566 -9.89 40.13 -32.99
C GLN A 566 -9.41 41.30 -32.11
N LEU A 567 -9.37 41.12 -30.78
CA LEU A 567 -8.85 42.15 -29.87
C LEU A 567 -7.36 42.47 -30.09
N LYS A 568 -6.54 41.47 -30.46
CA LYS A 568 -5.15 41.70 -30.85
C LYS A 568 -5.03 42.52 -32.13
N LEU A 569 -5.83 42.19 -33.16
CA LEU A 569 -5.85 42.93 -34.42
C LEU A 569 -6.30 44.39 -34.23
N GLN A 570 -7.35 44.62 -33.41
CA GLN A 570 -7.80 45.98 -33.10
C GLN A 570 -6.73 46.82 -32.41
N ARG A 571 -5.98 46.24 -31.45
CA ARG A 571 -4.87 46.94 -30.79
C ARG A 571 -3.73 47.32 -31.75
N HIS A 572 -3.47 46.49 -32.77
CA HIS A 572 -2.49 46.80 -33.80
C HIS A 572 -2.98 47.84 -34.82
N GLN A 573 -4.29 48.07 -34.94
CA GLN A 573 -4.85 49.11 -35.82
C GLN A 573 -5.02 50.45 -35.12
N SER A 574 -5.00 50.47 -33.78
CA SER A 574 -5.08 51.68 -32.95
C SER A 574 -3.72 52.28 -32.57
N LEU A 575 -2.63 51.62 -32.97
CA LEU A 575 -1.24 52.10 -32.89
C LEU A 575 -0.80 52.45 -34.29
#